data_AF-A0A944CML8-F1
#
_entry.id   AF-A0A944CML8-F1
#
_cell.length_a   1.000
_cell.length_b   1.000
_cell.length_c   1.000
_cell.angle_alpha   90.00
_cell.angle_beta   90.00
_cell.angle_gamma   90.00
#
_symmetry.space_group_name_H-M   'P 1'
#
loop_
_entity.id
_entity.type
_entity.pdbx_description
1 polymer ?
#
loop_
_entity_poly.entity_id
_entity_poly.type
_entity_poly.pdbx_seq_one_letter_code
_entity_poly.pdbx_strand_id
1 'polypeptide(L)'
;MKRVNSLVEIVEAVKKESNGNKVLLNQHETSRSAVTLGDEDTESGTRLHVKAVLNDSLYYSEVFTDDTLYEEANELIQELKGLAEVALVDEEEIDQLIEK
;
A
#
# COMPACT_ATOMS: atom_id res chain seq x y z
N MET A 1 11.84 3.13 -11.57
CA MET A 1 10.47 2.57 -11.56
C MET A 1 9.44 3.62 -11.99
N LYS A 2 8.26 3.22 -12.49
CA LYS A 2 7.16 4.16 -12.79
C LYS A 2 6.21 4.23 -11.59
N ARG A 3 6.00 5.42 -11.04
CA ARG A 3 4.99 5.64 -10.00
C ARG A 3 3.59 5.64 -10.62
N VAL A 4 2.69 4.84 -10.06
CA VAL A 4 1.26 4.83 -10.36
C VAL A 4 0.50 5.57 -9.27
N ASN A 5 -0.68 6.11 -9.61
CA ASN A 5 -1.48 6.90 -8.67
C ASN A 5 -2.55 6.06 -7.96
N SER A 6 -2.77 4.81 -8.37
CA SER A 6 -3.80 3.96 -7.78
C SER A 6 -3.35 2.50 -7.73
N LEU A 7 -3.71 1.81 -6.65
CA LEU A 7 -3.50 0.37 -6.52
C LEU A 7 -4.20 -0.42 -7.63
N VAL A 8 -5.33 0.11 -8.14
CA VAL A 8 -6.07 -0.44 -9.28
C VAL A 8 -5.18 -0.58 -10.52
N GLU A 9 -4.27 0.37 -10.80
CA GLU A 9 -3.36 0.25 -11.94
C GLU A 9 -2.43 -0.97 -11.79
N ILE A 10 -2.00 -1.27 -10.56
CA ILE A 10 -1.20 -2.46 -10.27
C ILE A 10 -2.04 -3.72 -10.48
N VAL A 11 -3.28 -3.75 -9.98
CA VAL A 11 -4.20 -4.88 -10.16
C VAL A 11 -4.49 -5.13 -11.64
N GLU A 12 -4.77 -4.09 -12.42
CA GLU A 12 -5.01 -4.21 -13.86
C GLU A 12 -3.76 -4.66 -14.63
N ALA A 13 -2.58 -4.17 -14.25
CA ALA A 13 -1.32 -4.64 -14.82
C ALA A 13 -1.10 -6.13 -14.53
N VAL A 14 -1.37 -6.55 -13.29
CA VAL A 14 -1.31 -7.97 -12.89
C VAL A 14 -2.30 -8.81 -13.71
N LYS A 15 -3.53 -8.33 -13.90
CA LYS A 15 -4.55 -9.02 -14.71
C LYS A 15 -4.14 -9.12 -16.19
N LYS A 16 -3.44 -8.11 -16.72
CA LYS A 16 -2.96 -8.09 -18.11
C LYS A 16 -1.77 -9.02 -18.33
N GLU A 17 -0.82 -9.06 -17.41
CA GLU A 17 0.33 -9.97 -17.49
C GLU A 17 -0.01 -11.31 -16.83
N SER A 18 -0.40 -12.32 -17.59
CA SER A 18 -0.72 -13.66 -17.03
C SER A 18 0.49 -14.44 -16.51
N ASN A 19 1.67 -13.84 -16.40
CA ASN A 19 2.93 -14.57 -16.18
C ASN A 19 3.58 -14.20 -14.83
N GLY A 20 3.23 -14.95 -13.78
CA GLY A 20 4.03 -15.03 -12.54
C GLY A 20 4.40 -13.69 -11.90
N ASN A 21 3.47 -12.73 -11.90
CA ASN A 21 3.72 -11.42 -11.32
C ASN A 21 3.94 -11.53 -9.82
N LYS A 22 5.08 -11.03 -9.36
CA LYS A 22 5.35 -10.86 -7.94
C LYS A 22 5.06 -9.42 -7.55
N VAL A 23 4.19 -9.25 -6.56
CA VAL A 23 3.91 -7.95 -5.97
C VAL A 23 4.51 -7.89 -4.58
N LEU A 24 5.38 -6.92 -4.34
CA LEU A 24 5.83 -6.60 -3.00
C LEU A 24 4.85 -5.62 -2.39
N LEU A 25 4.34 -5.93 -1.20
CA LEU A 25 3.36 -5.11 -0.51
C LEU A 25 3.87 -4.77 0.89
N ASN A 26 3.86 -3.50 1.22
CA ASN A 26 4.04 -3.01 2.58
C ASN A 26 2.76 -2.32 3.03
N GLN A 27 2.22 -2.75 4.17
CA GLN A 27 1.04 -2.18 4.80
C GLN A 27 1.42 -1.81 6.23
N HIS A 28 1.38 -0.53 6.55
CA HIS A 28 1.72 -0.02 7.87
C HIS A 28 0.57 0.82 8.43
N GLU A 29 -0.15 0.24 9.39
CA GLU A 29 -1.21 0.91 10.13
C GLU A 29 -0.60 1.66 11.30
N THR A 30 -0.64 2.99 11.24
CA THR A 30 -0.26 3.84 12.35
C THR A 30 -1.52 4.25 13.10
N SER A 31 -2.00 3.38 13.97
CA SER A 31 -3.02 3.73 14.96
C SER A 31 -2.39 4.63 16.01
N ARG A 32 -2.77 5.90 16.06
CA ARG A 32 -2.32 6.80 17.13
C ARG A 32 -3.06 6.43 18.42
N SER A 33 -2.62 5.38 19.10
CA SER A 33 -3.12 5.03 20.42
C SER A 33 -2.81 6.17 21.39
N ALA A 34 -3.87 6.80 21.86
CA ALA A 34 -3.93 7.97 22.73
C ALA A 34 -2.95 7.96 23.92
N VAL A 35 -1.95 8.87 23.92
CA VAL A 35 -1.49 9.53 25.16
C VAL A 35 -0.75 10.85 24.83
N THR A 36 -1.49 11.92 24.64
CA THR A 36 -1.03 13.27 25.04
C THR A 36 -2.22 13.97 25.66
N LEU A 37 -2.30 13.87 26.99
CA LEU A 37 -3.15 14.71 27.84
C LEU A 37 -2.83 16.18 27.54
N GLY A 38 -3.73 16.87 26.82
CA GLY A 38 -3.81 18.33 26.86
C GLY A 38 -3.34 19.08 25.64
N ASP A 39 -3.97 18.87 24.47
CA ASP A 39 -4.14 19.97 23.50
C ASP A 39 -5.42 19.72 22.69
N GLU A 40 -6.30 20.72 22.64
CA GLU A 40 -7.70 20.68 22.22
C GLU A 40 -7.94 20.56 20.70
N ASP A 41 -6.93 20.21 19.89
CA ASP A 41 -7.05 20.26 18.43
C ASP A 41 -6.24 19.14 17.73
N THR A 42 -6.48 17.87 18.09
CA THR A 42 -5.84 16.74 17.38
C THR A 42 -6.83 15.94 16.55
N GLU A 43 -6.77 16.15 15.23
CA GLU A 43 -7.44 15.35 14.21
C GLU A 43 -7.19 13.86 14.48
N SER A 44 -8.21 13.19 15.00
CA SER A 44 -8.20 11.77 15.32
C SER A 44 -8.39 10.99 14.03
N GLY A 45 -7.30 10.72 13.32
CA GLY A 45 -7.32 9.88 12.12
C GLY A 45 -6.33 8.73 12.23
N THR A 46 -6.81 7.50 12.07
CA THR A 46 -5.97 6.35 11.78
C THR A 46 -5.29 6.58 10.44
N ARG A 47 -3.96 6.43 10.36
CA ARG A 47 -3.23 6.59 9.11
C ARG A 47 -2.71 5.24 8.66
N LEU A 48 -3.22 4.74 7.54
CA LEU A 48 -2.67 3.56 6.89
C LEU A 48 -1.74 4.01 5.76
N HIS A 49 -0.48 3.61 5.83
CA HIS A 49 0.46 3.73 4.73
C HIS A 49 0.46 2.42 3.95
N VAL A 50 0.16 2.48 2.66
CA VAL A 50 0.29 1.33 1.75
C VAL A 50 1.33 1.66 0.69
N LYS A 51 2.29 0.75 0.52
CA LYS A 51 3.21 0.77 -0.62
C LYS A 51 3.13 -0.57 -1.34
N ALA A 52 3.05 -0.54 -2.66
CA ALA A 52 3.03 -1.75 -3.48
C ALA A 52 3.99 -1.60 -4.67
N VAL A 53 4.73 -2.66 -4.99
CA VAL A 53 5.66 -2.70 -6.12
C VAL A 53 5.38 -3.94 -6.96
N LEU A 54 5.18 -3.76 -8.27
CA LEU A 54 4.97 -4.85 -9.22
C LEU A 54 6.23 -5.06 -10.06
N ASN A 55 6.84 -6.25 -9.97
CA ASN A 55 7.97 -6.70 -10.80
C ASN A 55 9.04 -5.60 -11.02
N ASP A 56 9.35 -4.83 -9.98
CA ASP A 56 10.32 -3.72 -10.03
C ASP A 56 10.05 -2.66 -11.12
N SER A 57 8.81 -2.64 -11.65
CA SER A 57 8.42 -1.84 -12.80
C SER A 57 7.45 -0.73 -12.40
N LEU A 58 6.41 -1.09 -11.64
CA LEU A 58 5.42 -0.15 -11.12
C LEU A 58 5.54 -0.02 -9.61
N TYR A 59 5.40 1.21 -9.12
CA TYR A 59 5.41 1.53 -7.70
C TYR A 59 4.18 2.35 -7.34
N TYR A 60 3.46 1.93 -6.32
CA TYR A 60 2.34 2.65 -5.72
C TYR A 60 2.68 3.00 -4.28
N SER A 61 2.34 4.22 -3.87
CA SER A 61 2.38 4.61 -2.47
C SER A 61 1.32 5.66 -2.21
N GLU A 62 0.47 5.34 -1.23
CA GLU A 62 -0.62 6.17 -0.79
C GLU A 62 -0.80 6.07 0.73
N VAL A 63 -1.25 7.17 1.30
CA VAL A 63 -1.53 7.31 2.72
C VAL A 63 -3.03 7.52 2.86
N PHE A 64 -3.71 6.51 3.40
CA PHE A 64 -5.13 6.57 3.69
C PHE A 64 -5.33 7.19 5.06
N THR A 65 -6.11 8.26 5.09
CA THR A 65 -6.55 8.92 6.33
C THR A 65 -8.05 8.79 6.56
N ASP A 66 -8.77 8.19 5.61
CA ASP A 66 -10.21 7.98 5.63
C ASP A 66 -10.49 6.48 5.78
N ASP A 67 -11.42 6.13 6.67
CA ASP A 67 -11.79 4.75 6.98
C ASP A 67 -12.39 4.05 5.74
N THR A 68 -13.14 4.79 4.92
CA THR A 68 -13.76 4.26 3.68
C THR A 68 -12.69 3.86 2.67
N LEU A 69 -11.72 4.75 2.44
CA LEU A 69 -10.63 4.49 1.49
C LEU A 69 -9.73 3.36 1.98
N TYR A 70 -9.58 3.22 3.30
CA TYR A 70 -8.89 2.10 3.92
C TYR A 70 -9.56 0.77 3.58
N GLU A 71 -10.89 0.67 3.75
CA GLU A 71 -11.64 -0.56 3.44
C GLU A 71 -11.49 -0.92 1.95
N GLU A 72 -11.66 0.07 1.06
CA GLU A 72 -11.51 -0.12 -0.40
C GLU A 72 -10.09 -0.60 -0.75
N ALA A 73 -9.05 0.00 -0.17
CA ALA A 73 -7.68 -0.42 -0.40
C ALA A 73 -7.42 -1.85 0.08
N ASN A 74 -7.98 -2.22 1.23
CA ASN A 74 -7.85 -3.56 1.77
C ASN A 74 -8.55 -4.60 0.89
N GLU A 75 -9.73 -4.29 0.35
CA GLU A 75 -10.40 -5.14 -0.64
C GLU A 75 -9.55 -5.35 -1.89
N LEU A 76 -8.97 -4.28 -2.43
CA LEU A 76 -8.09 -4.37 -3.61
C LEU A 76 -6.81 -5.18 -3.31
N ILE A 77 -6.23 -5.04 -2.12
CA ILE A 77 -5.08 -5.83 -1.68
C ILE A 77 -5.43 -7.32 -1.59
N GLN A 78 -6.61 -7.67 -1.07
CA GLN A 78 -7.09 -9.06 -1.02
C GLN A 78 -7.30 -9.61 -2.42
N GLU A 79 -7.88 -8.82 -3.33
CA GLU A 79 -8.01 -9.20 -4.74
C GLU A 79 -6.64 -9.44 -5.38
N LEU A 80 -5.68 -8.53 -5.15
CA LEU A 80 -4.32 -8.64 -5.65
C LEU A 80 -3.62 -9.94 -5.18
N LYS A 81 -3.79 -10.30 -3.90
CA LYS A 81 -3.29 -11.57 -3.32
C LYS A 81 -3.89 -12.81 -3.98
N GLY A 82 -5.11 -12.72 -4.49
CA GLY A 82 -5.75 -13.80 -5.24
C GLY A 82 -5.28 -13.90 -6.69
N LEU A 83 -4.77 -12.82 -7.27
CA LEU A 83 -4.38 -12.72 -8.67
C LEU A 83 -2.88 -12.91 -8.91
N ALA A 84 -2.04 -12.50 -7.96
CA ALA A 84 -0.58 -12.53 -8.05
C ALA A 84 0.05 -13.05 -6.76
N GLU A 85 1.34 -13.42 -6.85
CA GLU A 85 2.13 -13.75 -5.67
C GLU A 85 2.50 -12.47 -4.92
N VAL A 86 1.77 -12.19 -3.84
CA VAL A 86 2.02 -11.02 -2.99
C VAL A 86 2.97 -11.40 -1.86
N ALA A 87 4.15 -10.80 -1.85
CA ALA A 87 5.10 -10.91 -0.75
C ALA A 87 4.98 -9.67 0.15
N LEU A 88 4.69 -9.89 1.42
CA LEU A 88 4.74 -8.82 2.42
C LEU A 88 6.20 -8.52 2.73
N VAL A 89 6.61 -7.26 2.53
CA VAL A 89 7.97 -6.79 2.79
C VAL A 89 7.94 -5.55 3.66
N ASP A 90 9.05 -5.25 4.31
CA ASP A 90 9.23 -4.04 5.11
C ASP A 90 9.36 -2.79 4.22
N GLU A 91 9.13 -1.63 4.83
CA GLU A 91 9.25 -0.34 4.13
C GLU A 91 10.64 -0.15 3.55
N GLU A 92 11.68 -0.56 4.29
CA GLU A 92 13.09 -0.46 3.89
C GLU A 92 13.40 -1.27 2.62
N GLU A 93 12.77 -2.43 2.43
CA GLU A 93 12.93 -3.22 1.20
C GLU A 93 12.35 -2.47 0.00
N ILE A 94 11.17 -1.86 0.17
CA ILE A 94 10.56 -1.06 -0.88
C ILE A 94 11.42 0.17 -1.18
N ASP A 95 11.93 0.87 -0.15
CA ASP A 95 12.76 2.07 -0.32
C ASP A 95 14.05 1.78 -1.09
N GLN A 96 14.74 0.68 -0.76
CA GLN A 96 15.93 0.22 -1.48
C GLN A 96 15.67 -0.09 -2.96
N LEU A 97 14.47 -0.53 -3.32
CA LEU A 97 14.10 -0.79 -4.70
C LEU A 97 13.81 0.51 -5.48
N ILE A 98 13.24 1.52 -4.81
CA ILE A 98 12.92 2.80 -5.44
C ILE A 98 14.19 3.66 -5.64
N GLU A 99 15.17 3.57 -4.72
CA GLU A 99 16.43 4.32 -4.79
C GLU A 99 17.41 3.82 -5.89
N LYS A 100 17.13 2.67 -6.52
CA LYS A 100 18.01 2.01 -7.48
C LYS A 100 17.73 2.38 -8.94
#